data_AF-A0A838DA41-F1
#
_entry.id   AF-A0A838DA41-F1
#
_cell.length_a   1.000
_cell.length_b   1.000
_cell.length_c   1.000
_cell.angle_alpha   90.00
_cell.angle_beta   90.00
_cell.angle_gamma   90.00
#
_symmetry.space_group_name_H-M   'P 1'
#
loop_
_entity.id
_entity.type
_entity.pdbx_description
1 polymer ?
#
loop_
_entity_poly.entity_id
_entity_poly.type
_entity_poly.pdbx_seq_one_letter_code
_entity_poly.pdbx_strand_id
1 'polypeptide(L)'
;MVFEILKHQKDAEEVLQESFVQIWKKAATYDPQRGNVFTWSVMIARSKAIDRLRARHRRDQLGEAAAAESEAVPPAVAVSADNLLS
;
A
#
# COMPACT_ATOMS: atom_id res chain seq x y z
N MET A 1 8.36 7.63 14.37
CA MET A 1 8.29 6.18 14.03
C MET A 1 7.45 5.90 12.79
N VAL A 2 6.14 6.20 12.76
CA VAL A 2 5.30 5.88 11.58
C VAL A 2 5.80 6.60 10.31
N PHE A 3 6.17 7.87 10.43
CA PHE A 3 6.81 8.62 9.35
C PHE A 3 8.13 7.99 8.86
N GLU A 4 8.93 7.43 9.77
CA GLU A 4 10.19 6.75 9.43
C GLU A 4 9.95 5.47 8.62
N ILE A 5 8.81 4.81 8.80
CA ILE A 5 8.47 3.58 8.07
C ILE A 5 7.91 3.89 6.68
N LEU A 6 7.12 4.96 6.56
CA LEU A 6 6.40 5.27 5.32
C LEU A 6 7.12 6.27 4.41
N LYS A 7 7.97 7.14 4.97
CA LYS A 7 8.70 8.21 4.28
C LYS A 7 7.80 9.09 3.37
N HIS A 8 6.50 9.11 3.65
CA HIS A 8 5.49 9.84 2.91
C HIS A 8 4.47 10.42 3.90
N GLN A 9 4.32 11.75 3.88
CA GLN A 9 3.59 12.47 4.93
C GLN A 9 2.11 12.07 5.00
N LYS A 10 1.38 12.09 3.87
CA LYS A 10 -0.05 11.71 3.84
C LYS A 10 -0.29 10.29 4.35
N ASP A 11 0.47 9.32 3.86
CA ASP A 11 0.36 7.92 4.32
C ASP A 11 0.63 7.82 5.83
N ALA A 12 1.58 8.59 6.37
CA ALA A 12 1.89 8.59 7.79
C ALA A 12 0.75 9.18 8.64
N GLU A 13 0.12 10.26 8.19
CA GLU A 13 -1.03 10.88 8.86
C GLU A 13 -2.23 9.94 8.88
N GLU A 14 -2.55 9.32 7.74
CA GLU A 14 -3.65 8.34 7.65
C GLU A 14 -3.41 7.13 8.55
N VAL A 15 -2.20 6.56 8.52
CA VAL A 15 -1.85 5.44 9.40
C VAL A 15 -1.92 5.84 10.87
N LEU A 16 -1.52 7.06 11.22
CA LEU A 16 -1.63 7.54 12.59
C LEU A 16 -3.09 7.61 13.06
N GLN A 17 -3.99 8.16 12.23
CA GLN A 17 -5.42 8.22 12.53
C GLN A 17 -6.03 6.83 12.69
N GLU A 18 -5.76 5.92 11.75
CA GLU A 18 -6.20 4.52 11.83
C GLU A 18 -5.69 3.82 13.10
N SER A 19 -4.45 4.13 13.50
CA SER A 19 -3.83 3.56 14.70
C SER A 19 -4.56 3.99 15.97
N PHE A 20 -4.93 5.27 16.10
CA PHE A 20 -5.70 5.74 17.25
C PHE A 20 -7.08 5.10 17.34
N VAL A 21 -7.78 4.93 16.21
CA VAL A 21 -9.06 4.22 16.17
C VAL A 21 -8.89 2.76 16.61
N GLN A 22 -7.80 2.10 16.19
CA GLN A 22 -7.51 0.72 16.61
C GLN A 22 -7.14 0.62 18.09
N ILE A 23 -6.37 1.58 18.60
CA ILE A 23 -6.05 1.68 20.03
C ILE A 23 -7.35 1.79 20.84
N TRP A 24 -8.26 2.68 20.45
CA TRP A 24 -9.56 2.81 21.12
C TRP A 24 -10.35 1.50 21.11
N LYS A 25 -10.48 0.86 19.95
CA LYS A 25 -11.20 -0.42 19.79
C LYS A 25 -10.58 -1.55 20.62
N LYS A 26 -9.26 -1.54 20.81
CA LYS A 26 -8.53 -2.60 21.54
C LYS A 26 -8.22 -2.23 22.99
N ALA A 27 -8.60 -1.05 23.47
CA ALA A 27 -8.27 -0.57 24.81
C ALA A 27 -8.70 -1.55 25.91
N ALA A 28 -9.87 -2.19 25.76
CA ALA A 28 -10.36 -3.20 26.70
C ALA A 28 -9.51 -4.48 26.77
N THR A 29 -8.63 -4.71 25.80
CA THR A 29 -7.70 -5.86 25.76
C THR A 29 -6.32 -5.53 26.30
N TYR A 30 -6.08 -4.28 26.70
CA TYR A 30 -4.81 -3.88 27.29
C TYR A 30 -4.63 -4.57 28.65
N ASP A 31 -3.47 -5.20 28.81
CA ASP A 31 -3.06 -5.85 30.06
C ASP A 31 -1.74 -5.21 30.51
N PRO A 32 -1.72 -4.47 31.64
CA PRO A 32 -0.51 -3.84 32.15
C PRO A 32 0.57 -4.84 32.57
N GLN A 33 0.25 -6.12 32.79
CA GLN A 33 1.25 -7.16 33.08
C GLN A 33 2.07 -7.53 31.85
N ARG A 34 1.57 -7.28 30.64
CA ARG A 34 2.26 -7.58 29.36
C ARG A 34 3.17 -6.45 28.89
N GLY A 35 3.14 -5.30 29.55
CA GLY A 35 3.98 -4.15 29.23
C GLY A 35 3.26 -2.81 29.36
N ASN A 36 4.01 -1.73 29.21
CA ASN A 36 3.44 -0.38 29.30
C ASN A 36 2.53 -0.08 28.09
N VAL A 37 1.57 0.82 28.31
CA VAL A 37 0.58 1.22 27.30
C VAL A 37 1.21 1.85 26.05
N PHE A 38 2.34 2.54 26.22
CA PHE A 38 3.05 3.19 25.12
C PHE A 38 3.60 2.17 24.12
N THR A 39 4.32 1.16 24.61
CA THR A 39 4.87 0.06 23.81
C THR A 39 3.76 -0.71 23.11
N TRP A 40 2.68 -1.03 23.81
CA TRP A 40 1.51 -1.69 23.21
C TRP A 40 0.90 -0.87 22.07
N SER A 41 0.72 0.44 22.29
CA SER A 41 0.21 1.37 21.27
C SER A 41 1.16 1.49 20.07
N VAL A 42 2.47 1.52 20.33
CA VAL A 42 3.52 1.52 19.31
C VAL A 42 3.47 0.27 18.45
N MET A 43 3.22 -0.91 19.03
CA MET A 43 3.07 -2.14 18.26
C MET A 43 1.88 -2.07 17.30
N ILE A 44 0.73 -1.55 17.75
CA ILE A 44 -0.44 -1.34 16.88
C ILE A 44 -0.09 -0.44 15.70
N ALA A 45 0.53 0.72 15.97
CA ALA A 45 0.92 1.67 14.93
C ALA A 45 1.97 1.11 13.97
N ARG A 46 2.94 0.34 14.48
CA ARG A 46 3.96 -0.31 13.66
C ARG A 46 3.34 -1.34 12.72
N SER A 47 2.47 -2.22 13.21
CA SER A 47 1.77 -3.20 12.37
C SER A 47 1.03 -2.51 11.23
N LYS A 48 0.31 -1.42 11.53
CA LYS A 48 -0.42 -0.64 10.53
C LYS A 48 0.48 0.01 9.49
N ALA A 49 1.60 0.60 9.90
CA ALA A 49 2.57 1.18 8.99
C ALA A 49 3.18 0.13 8.04
N ILE A 50 3.47 -1.08 8.55
CA ILE A 50 3.96 -2.20 7.73
C ILE A 50 2.91 -2.66 6.73
N ASP A 51 1.65 -2.80 7.15
CA ASP A 51 0.56 -3.20 6.27
C ASP A 51 0.37 -2.18 5.13
N ARG A 52 0.43 -0.88 5.43
CA ARG A 52 0.36 0.19 4.44
C ARG A 52 1.56 0.15 3.49
N LEU A 53 2.78 -0.02 4.00
CA LEU A 53 3.99 -0.14 3.17
C LEU A 53 3.88 -1.32 2.20
N ARG A 54 3.40 -2.48 2.68
CA ARG A 54 3.19 -3.67 1.85
C ARG A 54 2.11 -3.44 0.78
N ALA A 55 1.01 -2.77 1.12
CA ALA A 55 -0.02 -2.42 0.15
C ALA A 55 0.49 -1.49 -0.95
N ARG A 56 1.35 -0.52 -0.57
CA ARG A 56 2.00 0.40 -1.50
C ARG A 56 2.91 -0.35 -2.48
N HIS A 57 3.79 -1.19 -1.96
CA HIS A 57 4.70 -1.99 -2.79
C HIS A 57 3.95 -2.90 -3.78
N ARG A 58 2.85 -3.55 -3.35
CA ARG A 58 2.02 -4.36 -4.27
C ARG A 58 1.40 -3.53 -5.38
N ARG A 59 0.91 -2.32 -5.06
CA ARG A 59 0.34 -1.43 -6.07
C ARG A 59 1.39 -0.96 -7.08
N ASP A 60 2.60 -0.68 -6.61
CA ASP A 60 3.70 -0.26 -7.48
C ASP A 60 4.08 -1.40 -8.46
N GLN A 61 4.22 -2.64 -7.96
CA GLN A 61 4.48 -3.82 -8.80
C GLN A 61 3.38 -4.07 -9.85
N LEU A 62 2.11 -3.91 -9.48
CA LEU A 62 0.99 -4.05 -10.43
C LEU A 62 1.00 -2.95 -11.49
N GLY A 63 1.38 -1.72 -11.12
CA GLY A 63 1.53 -0.61 -12.05
C GLY A 63 2.66 -0.85 -13.06
N GLU A 64 3.80 -1.34 -12.59
CA GLU A 64 4.93 -1.72 -13.44
C GLU A 64 4.56 -2.86 -14.42
N ALA A 65 3.86 -3.88 -13.95
CA ALA A 65 3.39 -4.97 -14.80
C ALA A 65 2.40 -4.48 -15.88
N ALA A 66 1.45 -3.62 -15.52
CA ALA A 66 0.50 -3.04 -16.47
C ALA A 66 1.18 -2.11 -17.50
N ALA A 67 2.20 -1.36 -17.08
CA ALA A 67 2.99 -0.52 -17.98
C ALA A 67 3.77 -1.38 -18.99
N ALA A 68 4.41 -2.46 -18.52
CA ALA A 68 5.15 -3.39 -19.37
C ALA A 68 4.23 -4.11 -20.39
N GLU A 69 3.01 -4.48 -19.99
CA GLU A 69 2.03 -5.10 -20.89
C GLU A 69 1.52 -4.12 -21.96
N SER A 70 1.33 -2.85 -21.61
CA SER A 70 0.97 -1.80 -22.57
C SER A 70 2.06 -1.52 -23.60
N GLU A 71 3.33 -1.68 -23.22
CA GLU A 71 4.49 -1.44 -24.09
C GLU A 71 4.82 -2.68 -24.96
N ALA A 72 4.37 -3.86 -24.54
CA ALA A 72 4.52 -5.12 -25.26
C ALA A 72 3.47 -5.36 -26.36
N VAL A 73 2.54 -4.43 -26.61
CA VAL A 73 1.62 -4.50 -27.75
C VAL A 73 2.36 -4.04 -29.03
N PRO A 74 2.78 -4.95 -29.94
CA PRO A 74 3.40 -4.52 -31.18
C PRO A 74 2.39 -3.75 -32.06
N PRO A 75 2.83 -2.75 -32.84
CA PRO A 75 1.98 -2.05 -33.80
C PRO A 75 1.69 -2.97 -34.99
N ALA A 76 0.76 -3.90 -34.84
CA ALA A 76 0.40 -4.80 -35.92
C ALA A 76 -1.10 -5.10 -35.93
N VAL A 77 -1.89 -4.10 -36.33
CA VAL A 77 -2.93 -4.32 -37.35
C VAL A 77 -3.02 -3.07 -38.23
N ALA A 78 -1.97 -2.77 -39.00
CA ALA A 78 -2.15 -1.97 -40.20
C ALA A 78 -2.94 -2.84 -41.19
N VAL A 79 -4.26 -2.69 -41.21
CA VAL A 79 -5.13 -3.29 -42.23
C VAL A 79 -4.68 -2.73 -43.56
N SER A 80 -3.91 -3.51 -44.32
CA SER A 80 -3.51 -3.13 -45.67
C SER A 80 -4.73 -3.21 -46.57
N ALA A 81 -5.21 -2.06 -47.04
CA ALA A 81 -6.35 -1.90 -47.94
C ALA A 81 -5.99 -2.22 -49.41
N ASP A 82 -5.01 -3.09 -49.66
CA ASP A 82 -4.45 -3.34 -51.00
C ASP A 82 -4.95 -4.63 -51.67
N ASN A 83 -5.91 -5.36 -51.10
CA ASN A 83 -6.37 -6.64 -51.67
C ASN A 83 -7.71 -6.56 -52.43
N LEU A 84 -7.99 -5.44 -53.12
CA LEU A 84 -9.22 -5.28 -53.92
C LEU A 84 -9.00 -5.08 -55.43
N LEU A 85 -7.79 -5.27 -55.97
CA LEU A 85 -7.55 -5.16 -57.42
C LEU A 85 -6.53 -6.17 -57.99
N SER A 86 -6.68 -7.47 -57.70
CA SER A 86 -6.15 -8.52 -58.59
C SER A 86 -6.99 -9.78 -58.53
#